data_AF-A0A2C6A9H2-F1
#
_entry.id   AF-A0A2C6A9H2-F1
#
_cell.length_a   1.000
_cell.length_b   1.000
_cell.length_c   1.000
_cell.angle_alpha   90.00
_cell.angle_beta   90.00
_cell.angle_gamma   90.00
#
_symmetry.space_group_name_H-M   'P 1'
#
loop_
_entity.id
_entity.type
_entity.pdbx_description
1 polymer ?
#
loop_
_entity_poly.entity_id
_entity_poly.type
_entity_poly.pdbx_seq_one_letter_code
_entity_poly.pdbx_strand_id
1 'polypeptide(L)'
;MSIRGLRDKTKPVADDKPYDPFGGLDLAPRRVDLSADRLAGYHSEWIDVIRSKKEYLVGGYSADEYISRALFEAFSGLGVFVADDKPDKPAAAAATDAHDPV
;
A
#
# COMPACT_ATOMS: atom_id res chain seq x y z
N MET A 1 -28.21 46.07 -7.37
CA MET A 1 -27.88 46.26 -5.95
C MET A 1 -26.90 45.17 -5.54
N SER A 2 -25.73 45.52 -5.01
CA SER A 2 -24.72 44.59 -4.50
C SER A 2 -24.51 44.84 -3.01
N ILE A 3 -24.59 43.80 -2.19
CA ILE A 3 -24.43 43.89 -0.72
C ILE A 3 -22.95 43.91 -0.38
N ARG A 4 -22.51 45.01 0.26
CA ARG A 4 -21.13 45.18 0.75
C ARG A 4 -20.90 44.21 1.92
N GLY A 5 -19.93 43.30 1.81
CA GLY A 5 -19.52 42.40 2.90
C GLY A 5 -19.91 40.92 2.75
N LEU A 6 -20.58 40.53 1.66
CA LEU A 6 -20.79 39.12 1.36
C LEU A 6 -19.45 38.52 0.87
N ARG A 7 -18.83 37.65 1.66
CA ARG A 7 -17.70 36.84 1.17
C ARG A 7 -18.22 35.90 0.10
N ASP A 8 -17.72 36.05 -1.12
CA ASP A 8 -17.94 35.06 -2.17
C ASP A 8 -17.40 33.72 -1.68
N LYS A 9 -18.31 32.76 -1.53
CA LYS A 9 -17.90 31.37 -1.36
C LYS A 9 -17.36 30.93 -2.71
N THR A 10 -16.05 31.11 -2.93
CA THR A 10 -15.31 30.31 -3.91
C THR A 10 -15.43 28.87 -3.48
N LYS A 11 -16.50 28.21 -3.91
CA LYS A 11 -16.60 26.76 -3.89
C LYS A 11 -15.38 26.29 -4.68
N PRO A 12 -14.52 25.41 -4.11
CA PRO A 12 -13.45 24.83 -4.91
C PRO A 12 -14.10 24.28 -6.18
N VAL A 13 -13.57 24.67 -7.33
CA VAL A 13 -14.01 24.17 -8.64
C VAL A 13 -13.99 22.66 -8.50
N ALA A 14 -15.17 22.04 -8.56
CA ALA A 14 -15.24 20.59 -8.64
C ALA A 14 -14.46 20.25 -9.91
N ASP A 15 -13.36 19.51 -9.75
CA ASP A 15 -12.54 19.09 -10.87
C ASP A 15 -13.47 18.24 -11.76
N ASP A 16 -13.85 18.74 -12.95
CA ASP A 16 -14.80 18.10 -13.88
C ASP A 16 -14.25 16.79 -14.51
N LYS A 17 -13.28 16.16 -13.83
CA LYS A 17 -12.68 14.90 -14.23
C LYS A 17 -13.68 13.75 -14.06
N PRO A 18 -13.59 12.71 -14.90
CA PRO A 18 -14.32 11.47 -14.66
C PRO A 18 -14.07 10.95 -13.25
N TYR A 19 -15.13 10.44 -12.62
CA TYR A 19 -15.03 9.80 -11.31
C TYR A 19 -14.06 8.62 -11.37
N ASP A 20 -13.05 8.64 -10.50
CA ASP A 20 -12.15 7.52 -10.26
C ASP A 20 -12.65 6.72 -9.04
N PRO A 21 -13.09 5.46 -9.21
CA PRO A 21 -13.57 4.63 -8.10
C PRO A 21 -12.49 4.32 -7.06
N PHE A 22 -11.21 4.42 -7.40
CA PHE A 22 -10.10 4.14 -6.50
C PHE A 22 -9.43 5.40 -5.95
N GLY A 23 -9.88 6.59 -6.35
CA GLY A 23 -9.40 7.87 -5.81
C GLY A 23 -7.88 8.08 -6.00
N GLY A 24 -7.33 7.62 -7.13
CA GLY A 24 -5.92 7.71 -7.48
C GLY A 24 -5.05 6.59 -6.90
N LEU A 25 -5.63 5.60 -6.22
CA LEU A 25 -4.90 4.45 -5.70
C LEU A 25 -4.69 3.40 -6.79
N ASP A 26 -3.44 3.16 -7.15
CA ASP A 26 -3.03 1.98 -7.92
C ASP A 26 -2.41 0.95 -6.96
N LEU A 27 -3.17 -0.10 -6.64
CA LEU A 27 -2.75 -1.19 -5.76
C LEU A 27 -2.14 -2.37 -6.52
N ALA A 28 -2.01 -2.28 -7.85
CA ALA A 28 -1.45 -3.36 -8.64
C ALA A 28 0.04 -3.55 -8.30
N PRO A 29 0.47 -4.77 -7.92
CA PRO A 29 1.88 -5.02 -7.68
C PRO A 29 2.70 -4.92 -8.98
N ARG A 30 3.90 -4.35 -8.88
CA ARG A 30 4.77 -4.10 -10.04
C ARG A 30 5.70 -5.25 -10.42
N ARG A 31 5.95 -6.19 -9.50
CA ARG A 31 6.97 -7.24 -9.63
C ARG A 31 6.41 -8.65 -9.74
N VAL A 32 5.10 -8.81 -9.55
CA VAL A 32 4.39 -10.08 -9.63
C VAL A 32 3.07 -9.86 -10.35
N ASP A 33 2.65 -10.84 -11.13
CA ASP A 33 1.40 -10.84 -11.91
C ASP A 33 0.34 -11.61 -11.12
N LEU A 34 -0.70 -10.90 -10.66
CA LEU A 34 -1.81 -11.46 -9.89
C LEU A 34 -3.07 -11.73 -10.76
N SER A 35 -2.92 -11.82 -12.08
CA SER A 35 -4.05 -12.21 -12.94
C SER A 35 -4.53 -13.62 -12.63
N ALA A 36 -5.84 -13.87 -12.80
CA ALA A 36 -6.46 -15.16 -12.51
C ALA A 36 -5.75 -16.33 -13.23
N ASP A 37 -5.33 -16.11 -14.48
CA ASP A 37 -4.59 -17.10 -15.27
C ASP A 37 -3.25 -17.48 -14.64
N ARG A 38 -2.56 -16.52 -13.99
CA ARG A 38 -1.33 -16.80 -13.24
C ARG A 38 -1.62 -17.51 -11.93
N LEU A 39 -2.61 -17.03 -11.18
CA LEU A 39 -2.96 -17.60 -9.88
C LEU A 39 -3.40 -19.06 -9.98
N ALA A 40 -4.08 -19.42 -11.07
CA ALA A 40 -4.50 -20.79 -11.36
C ALA A 40 -3.32 -21.78 -11.51
N GLY A 41 -2.12 -21.30 -11.89
CA GLY A 41 -0.93 -22.14 -12.04
C GLY A 41 -0.19 -22.44 -10.74
N TYR A 42 -0.56 -21.82 -9.62
CA TYR A 42 0.04 -22.11 -8.31
C TYR A 42 -0.67 -23.30 -7.66
N HIS A 43 0.11 -24.38 -7.44
CA HIS A 43 -0.37 -25.63 -6.88
C HIS A 43 0.39 -26.03 -5.63
N SER A 44 -0.32 -26.69 -4.73
CA SER A 44 0.21 -27.46 -3.60
C SER A 44 -0.90 -28.39 -3.13
N GLU A 45 -0.54 -29.46 -2.41
CA GLU A 45 -1.54 -30.41 -1.89
C GLU A 45 -2.68 -29.71 -1.13
N TRP A 46 -2.35 -28.67 -0.37
CA TRP A 46 -3.33 -27.89 0.39
C TRP A 46 -4.20 -27.00 -0.52
N ILE A 47 -3.61 -26.31 -1.49
CA ILE A 47 -4.36 -25.47 -2.45
C ILE A 47 -5.31 -26.31 -3.29
N ASP A 48 -4.85 -27.47 -3.77
CA ASP A 48 -5.64 -28.37 -4.61
C ASP A 48 -6.83 -28.94 -3.84
N VAL A 49 -6.64 -29.23 -2.55
CA VAL A 49 -7.73 -29.63 -1.64
C VAL A 49 -8.77 -28.52 -1.50
N ILE A 50 -8.35 -27.27 -1.27
CA ILE A 50 -9.27 -26.15 -1.09
C ILE A 50 -10.07 -25.85 -2.35
N ARG A 51 -9.44 -25.93 -3.53
CA ARG A 51 -10.11 -25.70 -4.82
C ARG A 51 -11.14 -26.78 -5.16
N SER A 52 -11.07 -27.97 -4.55
CA SER A 52 -11.92 -29.12 -4.91
C SER A 52 -12.98 -29.48 -3.87
N LYS A 53 -12.74 -29.22 -2.58
CA LYS A 53 -13.62 -29.64 -1.50
C LYS A 53 -14.78 -28.67 -1.27
N LYS A 54 -16.00 -29.23 -1.17
CA LYS A 54 -17.24 -28.47 -1.02
C LYS A 54 -17.24 -27.59 0.22
N GLU A 55 -16.62 -28.03 1.31
CA GLU A 55 -16.59 -27.31 2.58
C GLU A 55 -15.94 -25.92 2.45
N TYR A 56 -14.99 -25.76 1.51
CA TYR A 56 -14.35 -24.48 1.22
C TYR A 56 -15.10 -23.69 0.13
N LEU A 57 -15.61 -24.38 -0.90
CA LEU A 57 -16.31 -23.74 -2.02
C LEU A 57 -17.64 -23.11 -1.60
N VAL A 58 -18.47 -23.82 -0.83
CA VAL A 58 -19.80 -23.30 -0.43
C VAL A 58 -19.71 -22.17 0.60
N GLY A 59 -18.60 -22.09 1.32
CA GLY A 59 -18.30 -21.01 2.26
C GLY A 59 -17.76 -19.75 1.59
N GLY A 60 -17.51 -19.78 0.27
CA GLY A 60 -16.94 -18.66 -0.47
C GLY A 60 -15.45 -18.43 -0.20
N TYR A 61 -14.72 -19.44 0.29
CA TYR A 61 -13.28 -19.34 0.46
C TYR A 61 -12.60 -19.27 -0.92
N SER A 62 -11.70 -18.30 -1.10
CA SER A 62 -10.93 -18.14 -2.34
C SER A 62 -9.47 -18.54 -2.12
N ALA A 63 -9.01 -19.58 -2.83
CA ALA A 63 -7.60 -19.94 -2.88
C ALA A 63 -6.77 -18.85 -3.58
N ASP A 64 -7.34 -18.16 -4.57
CA ASP A 64 -6.67 -17.09 -5.31
C ASP A 64 -6.37 -15.88 -4.41
N GLU A 65 -7.26 -15.58 -3.46
CA GLU A 65 -7.04 -14.53 -2.45
C GLU A 65 -5.88 -14.88 -1.51
N TYR A 66 -5.83 -16.13 -1.06
CA TYR A 66 -4.72 -16.64 -0.25
C TYR A 66 -3.39 -16.55 -1.01
N ILE A 67 -3.35 -16.99 -2.27
CA ILE A 67 -2.14 -16.96 -3.10
C ILE A 67 -1.72 -15.51 -3.35
N SER A 68 -2.66 -14.62 -3.68
CA SER A 68 -2.39 -13.19 -3.88
C SER A 68 -1.78 -12.54 -2.65
N ARG A 69 -2.30 -12.83 -1.45
CA ARG A 69 -1.73 -12.38 -0.18
C ARG A 69 -0.32 -12.92 0.04
N ALA A 70 -0.11 -14.22 -0.17
CA ALA A 70 1.20 -14.84 0.00
C ALA A 70 2.25 -14.25 -0.95
N LEU A 71 1.87 -14.00 -2.21
CA LEU A 71 2.74 -13.34 -3.19
C LEU A 71 3.01 -11.88 -2.82
N PHE A 72 2.00 -11.13 -2.38
CA PHE A 72 2.20 -9.78 -1.88
C PHE A 72 3.24 -9.76 -0.75
N GLU A 73 3.06 -10.60 0.28
CA GLU A 73 3.99 -10.71 1.41
C GLU A 73 5.41 -11.07 0.94
N ALA A 74 5.56 -12.07 0.07
CA ALA A 74 6.85 -12.55 -0.42
C ALA A 74 7.65 -11.49 -1.21
N PHE A 75 6.97 -10.60 -1.92
CA PHE A 75 7.60 -9.57 -2.76
C PHE A 75 7.56 -8.16 -2.16
N SER A 76 6.76 -7.94 -1.12
CA SER A 76 6.70 -6.67 -0.39
C SER A 76 8.07 -6.36 0.24
N GLY A 77 8.63 -5.19 -0.09
CA GLY A 77 9.95 -4.80 0.41
C GLY A 77 11.14 -5.40 -0.32
N LEU A 78 10.95 -6.17 -1.41
CA LEU A 78 12.09 -6.78 -2.15
C LEU A 78 13.12 -5.75 -2.65
N GLY A 79 12.71 -4.50 -2.87
CA GLY A 79 13.59 -3.39 -3.27
C GLY A 79 13.84 -2.36 -2.17
N VAL A 80 13.52 -2.66 -0.92
CA VAL A 80 13.69 -1.73 0.21
C VAL A 80 14.96 -2.09 0.96
N PHE A 81 15.93 -1.18 1.00
CA PHE A 81 17.21 -1.36 1.68
C PHE A 81 17.19 -0.54 2.97
N VAL A 82 16.77 -1.18 4.07
CA VAL A 82 16.55 -0.52 5.36
C VAL A 82 17.77 0.25 5.90
N ALA A 83 18.98 -0.14 5.51
CA ALA A 83 20.20 0.56 5.91
C ALA A 83 20.34 1.94 5.23
N ASP A 84 19.96 2.03 3.95
CA ASP A 84 20.12 3.23 3.13
C ASP A 84 18.92 4.19 3.31
N ASP A 85 17.75 3.65 3.65
CA ASP A 85 16.51 4.40 3.82
C ASP A 85 16.36 5.03 5.22
N LYS A 86 17.29 4.77 6.14
CA LYS A 86 17.31 5.48 7.44
C LYS A 86 17.90 6.87 7.23
N PRO A 87 17.19 7.96 7.59
CA PRO A 87 17.85 9.25 7.67
C PRO A 87 18.99 9.11 8.66
N ASP A 88 20.19 9.55 8.26
CA ASP A 88 21.33 9.67 9.16
C ASP A 88 20.83 10.26 10.47
N LYS A 89 20.79 9.44 11.53
CA LYS A 89 20.53 9.95 12.87
C LYS A 89 21.66 10.95 13.10
N PRO A 90 21.40 12.26 13.28
CA PRO A 90 22.48 13.14 13.66
C PRO A 90 23.01 12.56 14.98
N ALA A 91 24.24 12.07 14.94
CA ALA A 91 24.95 11.70 16.14
C ALA A 91 24.84 12.92 17.04
N ALA A 92 24.21 12.76 18.20
CA ALA A 92 24.12 13.82 19.17
C ALA A 92 25.55 14.26 19.45
N ALA A 93 25.94 15.39 18.87
CA ALA A 93 27.19 16.04 19.19
C ALA A 93 27.08 16.34 20.68
N ALA A 94 27.83 15.58 21.47
CA ALA A 94 28.02 15.88 22.87
C ALA A 94 28.56 17.31 22.91
N ALA A 95 27.69 18.26 23.30
CA ALA A 95 28.11 19.56 23.74
C ALA A 95 28.94 19.31 25.00
N THR A 96 30.25 19.18 24.83
CA THR A 96 31.19 19.33 25.92
C THR A 96 31.15 20.80 26.31
N ASP A 97 30.50 21.07 27.42
CA ASP A 97 30.58 22.33 28.15
C ASP A 97 32.03 22.79 28.22
N ALA A 98 32.30 23.94 27.60
CA ALA A 98 33.53 24.69 27.83
C ALA A 98 33.44 25.31 29.23
N HIS A 99 34.02 24.63 30.22
CA HIS A 99 34.39 25.25 31.49
C HIS A 99 35.83 25.74 31.38
N ASP A 100 35.98 27.04 31.14
CA ASP A 100 37.23 27.80 31.25
C ASP A 100 37.63 27.90 32.75
N PRO A 101 38.83 27.47 33.16
CA PRO A 101 39.34 27.76 34.50
C PRO A 101 40.18 29.05 34.48
N VAL A 102 39.87 29.98 35.40
CA VAL A 102 40.78 31.02 35.89
C VAL A 102 41.06 30.76 37.36
#